data_AF-A0A933NE09-F1
#
_entry.id   AF-A0A933NE09-F1
#
_cell.length_a   1.000
_cell.length_b   1.000
_cell.length_c   1.000
_cell.angle_alpha   90.00
_cell.angle_beta   90.00
_cell.angle_gamma   90.00
#
_symmetry.space_group_name_H-M   'P 1'
#
loop_
_entity.id
_entity.type
_entity.pdbx_description
1 polymer ?
#
loop_
_entity_poly.entity_id
_entity_poly.type
_entity_poly.pdbx_seq_one_letter_code
_entity_poly.pdbx_strand_id
1 'polypeptide(L)'
;MLPSKRDATRIIHRLGESGQPPTRGVQYFNVGNTRLLDTLTREYLESYLKEGGSSFKLVVGQYGGGKTHLMFCLRELAWKHGFATSFVQLSQKECPYDDPLRVYQAVARNIQAPPGDAASEPERGVDEFLKGHYYGLSSRLSAQAENADETGAMLDAFVQSLGRIKVENPSFRNAVQRFVGAVASGDEQTRSSLGSWLQGDELERGELRSFGIIEAPHQHNAFRMLRNLCQLVRELGYQGLILLFDEGQRMVSMMSARSQKYACENLLSVVNHCGDEELPGALFVYSVTPDFLESVVPRYAALHQRLEAPTVFSERNPFSPRIDLDELDLPGEELLVAMGEKILAVFEVYKGRSFDRGLQLANIGALARRCYEQTLSVNQRRVFVKTLVAHLMQQSVDGESPVPSWDAPIETSLLALSRSETEAEAGGEY
;
A
#
# COMPACT_ATOMS: atom_id res chain seq x y z
N MET A 1 17.95 -8.18 10.36
CA MET A 1 18.04 -6.75 10.72
C MET A 1 16.81 -6.43 11.57
N LEU A 2 17.01 -5.80 12.73
CA LEU A 2 15.93 -5.43 13.66
C LEU A 2 15.52 -3.96 13.46
N PRO A 3 14.28 -3.56 13.82
CA PRO A 3 13.84 -2.17 13.72
C PRO A 3 14.56 -1.25 14.70
N SER A 4 14.49 0.06 14.46
CA SER A 4 14.82 1.05 15.48
C SER A 4 13.82 0.98 16.64
N LYS A 5 14.17 1.49 17.84
CA LYS A 5 13.23 1.52 18.98
C LYS A 5 11.94 2.28 18.68
N ARG A 6 12.04 3.37 17.90
CA ARG A 6 10.89 4.15 17.44
C ARG A 6 9.97 3.33 16.54
N ASP A 7 10.53 2.60 15.57
CA ASP A 7 9.75 1.76 14.66
C ASP A 7 9.15 0.57 15.38
N ALA A 8 9.92 -0.08 16.27
CA ALA A 8 9.43 -1.17 17.11
C ALA A 8 8.20 -0.73 17.93
N THR A 9 8.26 0.46 18.53
CA THR A 9 7.13 1.06 19.26
C THR A 9 5.88 1.17 18.38
N ARG A 10 6.02 1.76 17.19
CA ARG A 10 4.89 1.91 16.25
C ARG A 10 4.33 0.57 15.79
N ILE A 11 5.20 -0.41 15.51
CA ILE A 11 4.82 -1.76 15.11
C ILE A 11 4.01 -2.42 16.25
N ILE A 12 4.57 -2.50 17.46
CA ILE A 12 3.91 -3.17 18.58
C ILE A 12 2.58 -2.53 18.95
N HIS A 13 2.49 -1.19 18.99
CA HIS A 13 1.22 -0.50 19.24
C HIS A 13 0.15 -0.88 18.22
N ARG A 14 0.48 -0.84 16.92
CA ARG A 14 -0.50 -1.16 15.86
C ARG A 14 -0.96 -2.62 15.91
N LEU A 15 0.00 -3.53 16.10
CA LEU A 15 -0.25 -4.97 16.22
C LEU A 15 -1.10 -5.28 17.47
N GLY A 16 -0.81 -4.66 18.61
CA GLY A 16 -1.57 -4.86 19.86
C GLY A 16 -3.00 -4.34 19.79
N GLU A 17 -3.20 -3.09 19.34
CA GLU A 17 -4.53 -2.46 19.30
C GLU A 17 -5.48 -3.16 18.32
N SER A 18 -5.01 -3.38 17.09
CA SER A 18 -5.87 -3.74 15.97
C SER A 18 -5.54 -5.08 15.32
N GLY A 19 -4.34 -5.63 15.57
CA GLY A 19 -3.79 -6.78 14.85
C GLY A 19 -3.68 -6.53 13.34
N GLN A 20 -3.65 -5.26 12.92
CA GLN A 20 -3.44 -4.86 11.55
C GLN A 20 -1.96 -4.58 11.31
N PRO A 21 -1.46 -4.80 10.09
CA PRO A 21 -0.09 -4.43 9.75
C PRO A 21 0.10 -2.91 9.90
N PRO A 22 1.23 -2.45 10.46
CA PRO A 22 1.58 -1.03 10.47
C PRO A 22 1.84 -0.57 9.04
N THR A 23 1.64 0.73 8.81
CA THR A 23 1.90 1.33 7.50
C THR A 23 3.37 1.16 7.11
N ARG A 24 4.33 1.24 8.04
CA ARG A 24 5.77 1.02 7.79
C ARG A 24 6.28 -0.12 8.68
N GLY A 25 7.35 -0.79 8.26
CA GLY A 25 8.03 -1.79 9.10
C GLY A 25 7.46 -3.22 9.00
N VAL A 26 6.57 -3.49 8.04
CA VAL A 26 6.04 -4.85 7.80
C VAL A 26 7.13 -5.88 7.52
N GLN A 27 8.25 -5.46 6.94
CA GLN A 27 9.39 -6.33 6.63
C GLN A 27 10.02 -6.99 7.87
N TYR A 28 9.87 -6.40 9.06
CA TYR A 28 10.49 -6.93 10.28
C TYR A 28 9.79 -8.18 10.81
N PHE A 29 8.53 -8.39 10.44
CA PHE A 29 7.75 -9.55 10.86
C PHE A 29 7.07 -10.30 9.69
N ASN A 30 7.33 -9.89 8.45
CA ASN A 30 6.82 -10.57 7.26
C ASN A 30 7.35 -12.01 7.13
N VAL A 31 6.46 -12.95 6.83
CA VAL A 31 6.76 -14.38 6.64
C VAL A 31 5.82 -14.99 5.60
N GLY A 32 6.24 -16.10 4.99
CA GLY A 32 5.37 -16.96 4.17
C GLY A 32 5.05 -16.50 2.75
N ASN A 33 5.48 -15.32 2.30
CA ASN A 33 5.19 -14.80 0.95
C ASN A 33 6.46 -14.41 0.19
N THR A 34 7.60 -14.97 0.58
CA THR A 34 8.92 -14.61 0.03
C THR A 34 8.97 -14.94 -1.45
N ARG A 35 8.53 -16.14 -1.86
CA ARG A 35 8.53 -16.53 -3.28
C ARG A 35 7.65 -15.63 -4.14
N LEU A 36 6.48 -15.22 -3.63
CA LEU A 36 5.57 -14.31 -4.33
C LEU A 36 6.23 -12.94 -4.55
N LEU A 37 6.81 -12.38 -3.49
CA LEU A 37 7.48 -11.08 -3.52
C LEU A 37 8.74 -11.10 -4.40
N ASP A 38 9.53 -12.18 -4.35
CA ASP A 38 10.72 -12.35 -5.18
C ASP A 38 10.34 -12.46 -6.66
N THR A 39 9.27 -13.20 -6.98
CA THR A 39 8.75 -13.31 -8.36
C THR A 39 8.26 -11.96 -8.86
N LEU A 40 7.48 -11.21 -8.05
CA LEU A 40 7.06 -9.85 -8.40
C LEU A 40 8.26 -8.92 -8.61
N THR A 41 9.29 -9.07 -7.79
CA THR A 41 10.49 -8.23 -7.89
C THR A 41 11.23 -8.51 -9.19
N ARG A 42 11.57 -9.77 -9.47
CA ARG A 42 12.38 -10.14 -10.63
C ARG A 42 11.65 -9.93 -11.96
N GLU A 43 10.39 -10.37 -12.05
CA GLU A 43 9.64 -10.40 -13.31
C GLU A 43 8.96 -9.06 -13.62
N TYR A 44 8.74 -8.19 -12.62
CA TYR A 44 8.06 -6.91 -12.80
C TYR A 44 8.91 -5.71 -12.39
N LEU A 45 9.33 -5.62 -11.13
CA LEU A 45 10.03 -4.42 -10.63
C LEU A 45 11.42 -4.26 -11.24
N GLU A 46 12.14 -5.35 -11.50
CA GLU A 46 13.51 -5.31 -12.05
C GLU A 46 13.57 -5.38 -13.57
N SER A 47 12.48 -5.79 -14.23
CA SER A 47 12.44 -6.04 -15.67
C SER A 47 11.24 -5.36 -16.34
N TYR A 48 10.09 -6.04 -16.46
CA TYR A 48 8.99 -5.64 -17.36
C TYR A 48 8.52 -4.18 -17.19
N LEU A 49 8.37 -3.71 -15.95
CA LEU A 49 7.90 -2.33 -15.70
C LEU A 49 8.97 -1.28 -16.00
N LYS A 50 10.26 -1.59 -15.79
CA LYS A 50 11.36 -0.66 -16.09
C LYS A 50 11.44 -0.36 -17.58
N GLU A 51 11.22 -1.37 -18.41
CA GLU A 51 11.17 -1.25 -19.88
C GLU A 51 9.91 -0.53 -20.39
N GLY A 52 9.01 -0.11 -19.49
CA GLY A 52 7.82 0.65 -19.84
C GLY A 52 6.57 -0.21 -20.01
N GLY A 53 6.65 -1.53 -19.78
CA GLY A 53 5.48 -2.41 -19.73
C GLY A 53 4.52 -2.05 -18.61
N SER A 54 3.31 -2.59 -18.67
CA SER A 54 2.27 -2.36 -17.67
C SER A 54 1.52 -3.62 -17.34
N SER A 55 1.17 -3.82 -16.07
CA SER A 55 0.53 -5.07 -15.64
C SER A 55 -0.51 -4.87 -14.56
N PHE A 56 -1.31 -5.91 -14.40
CA PHE A 56 -2.43 -5.96 -13.47
C PHE A 56 -2.40 -7.28 -12.69
N LYS A 57 -2.61 -7.19 -11.38
CA LYS A 57 -2.68 -8.32 -10.44
C LYS A 57 -3.86 -8.16 -9.47
N LEU A 58 -4.46 -9.29 -9.11
CA LEU A 58 -5.46 -9.47 -8.09
C LEU A 58 -4.85 -10.26 -6.93
N VAL A 59 -4.82 -9.66 -5.75
CA VAL A 59 -4.44 -10.35 -4.51
C VAL A 59 -5.70 -10.93 -3.91
N VAL A 60 -5.87 -12.24 -4.02
CA VAL A 60 -7.03 -13.00 -3.56
C VAL A 60 -6.77 -13.51 -2.15
N GLY A 61 -7.72 -13.31 -1.24
CA GLY A 61 -7.66 -13.95 0.07
C GLY A 61 -8.84 -13.58 0.95
N GLN A 62 -9.10 -14.36 1.98
CA GLN A 62 -10.17 -14.09 2.94
C GLN A 62 -9.91 -12.79 3.73
N TYR A 63 -10.95 -12.29 4.41
CA TYR A 63 -10.76 -11.20 5.38
C TYR A 63 -9.73 -11.62 6.43
N GLY A 64 -8.83 -10.72 6.86
CA GLY A 64 -7.74 -11.11 7.76
C GLY A 64 -6.64 -11.99 7.14
N GLY A 65 -6.78 -12.43 5.87
CA GLY A 65 -5.83 -13.28 5.15
C GLY A 65 -4.53 -12.61 4.71
N GLY A 66 -4.22 -11.40 5.19
CA GLY A 66 -2.94 -10.73 4.93
C GLY A 66 -2.83 -9.92 3.63
N LYS A 67 -3.95 -9.57 2.98
CA LYS A 67 -3.95 -8.76 1.74
C LYS A 67 -3.24 -7.41 1.89
N THR A 68 -3.69 -6.59 2.83
CA THR A 68 -3.05 -5.31 3.18
C THR A 68 -1.57 -5.50 3.52
N HIS A 69 -1.24 -6.58 4.22
CA HIS A 69 0.14 -6.89 4.59
C HIS A 69 1.02 -7.18 3.36
N LEU A 70 0.56 -8.01 2.42
CA LEU A 70 1.27 -8.25 1.16
C LEU A 70 1.45 -6.95 0.37
N MET A 71 0.40 -6.12 0.29
CA MET A 71 0.45 -4.85 -0.45
C MET A 71 1.46 -3.88 0.16
N PHE A 72 1.55 -3.79 1.50
CA PHE A 72 2.60 -3.01 2.16
C PHE A 72 3.99 -3.60 1.91
N CYS A 73 4.15 -4.92 1.90
CA CYS A 73 5.44 -5.54 1.55
C CYS A 73 5.86 -5.19 0.11
N LEU A 74 4.93 -5.29 -0.85
CA LEU A 74 5.18 -4.89 -2.23
C LEU A 74 5.52 -3.40 -2.35
N ARG A 75 4.85 -2.54 -1.58
CA ARG A 75 5.15 -1.09 -1.55
C ARG A 75 6.58 -0.81 -1.07
N GLU A 76 7.02 -1.45 0.01
CA GLU A 76 8.39 -1.29 0.52
C GLU A 76 9.43 -1.79 -0.49
N LEU A 77 9.13 -2.87 -1.23
CA LEU A 77 9.99 -3.35 -2.31
C LEU A 77 10.01 -2.35 -3.48
N ALA A 78 8.84 -1.88 -3.91
CA ALA A 78 8.73 -0.88 -4.96
C ALA A 78 9.60 0.36 -4.69
N TRP A 79 9.56 0.88 -3.45
CA TRP A 79 10.42 1.99 -3.04
C TRP A 79 11.92 1.66 -3.12
N LYS A 80 12.34 0.47 -2.68
CA LYS A 80 13.74 0.02 -2.80
C LYS A 80 14.21 -0.06 -4.25
N HIS A 81 13.30 -0.34 -5.18
CA HIS A 81 13.58 -0.39 -6.61
C HIS A 81 13.33 0.96 -7.32
N GLY A 82 13.07 2.05 -6.59
CA GLY A 82 12.93 3.39 -7.17
C GLY A 82 11.60 3.68 -7.85
N PHE A 83 10.54 2.95 -7.50
CA PHE A 83 9.17 3.21 -7.97
C PHE A 83 8.44 4.18 -7.04
N ALA A 84 7.64 5.08 -7.63
CA ALA A 84 6.61 5.77 -6.87
C ALA A 84 5.47 4.79 -6.57
N THR A 85 4.69 5.08 -5.52
CA THR A 85 3.58 4.21 -5.12
C THR A 85 2.35 5.02 -4.76
N SER A 86 1.16 4.50 -5.03
CA SER A 86 -0.09 5.03 -4.48
C SER A 86 -0.85 3.93 -3.78
N PHE A 87 -1.11 4.09 -2.49
CA PHE A 87 -1.96 3.17 -1.72
C PHE A 87 -3.33 3.82 -1.48
N VAL A 88 -4.36 3.24 -2.08
CA VAL A 88 -5.74 3.73 -2.04
C VAL A 88 -6.60 2.73 -1.28
N GLN A 89 -7.22 3.18 -0.20
CA GLN A 89 -8.32 2.46 0.42
C GLN A 89 -9.59 2.73 -0.38
N LEU A 90 -10.17 1.67 -0.91
CA LEU A 90 -11.41 1.74 -1.67
C LEU A 90 -12.55 1.95 -0.68
N SER A 91 -13.34 2.99 -0.90
CA SER A 91 -14.58 3.25 -0.15
C SER A 91 -15.65 3.78 -1.11
N GLN A 92 -16.93 3.46 -0.87
CA GLN A 92 -18.05 4.00 -1.68
C GLN A 92 -18.11 5.53 -1.65
N LYS A 93 -17.57 6.16 -0.60
CA LYS A 93 -17.55 7.61 -0.45
C LYS A 93 -16.37 8.26 -1.18
N GLU A 94 -15.17 7.67 -1.10
CA GLU A 94 -13.93 8.30 -1.54
C GLU A 94 -13.41 7.79 -2.89
N CYS A 95 -13.62 6.51 -3.21
CA CYS A 95 -13.15 5.88 -4.44
C CYS A 95 -14.15 4.82 -4.94
N PRO A 96 -15.35 5.22 -5.40
CA PRO A 96 -16.35 4.28 -5.89
C PRO A 96 -15.87 3.69 -7.22
N TYR A 97 -15.97 2.37 -7.34
CA TYR A 97 -15.44 1.60 -8.46
C TYR A 97 -16.05 1.94 -9.82
N ASP A 98 -17.15 2.69 -9.86
CA ASP A 98 -17.90 3.07 -11.06
C ASP A 98 -17.52 4.45 -11.61
N ASP A 99 -16.64 5.21 -10.94
CA ASP A 99 -16.21 6.54 -11.37
C ASP A 99 -14.68 6.60 -11.64
N PRO A 100 -14.25 6.55 -12.91
CA PRO A 100 -12.84 6.64 -13.28
C PRO A 100 -12.14 7.92 -12.79
N LEU A 101 -12.85 9.05 -12.72
CA LEU A 101 -12.27 10.31 -12.25
C LEU A 101 -11.95 10.23 -10.76
N ARG A 102 -12.85 9.64 -9.96
CA ARG A 102 -12.58 9.46 -8.53
C ARG A 102 -11.44 8.49 -8.27
N VAL A 103 -11.27 7.45 -9.10
CA VAL A 103 -10.09 6.57 -9.03
C VAL A 103 -8.82 7.37 -9.29
N TYR A 104 -8.81 8.21 -10.35
CA TYR A 104 -7.68 9.10 -10.61
C TYR A 104 -7.41 10.05 -9.44
N GLN A 105 -8.42 10.72 -8.91
CA GLN A 105 -8.29 11.65 -7.78
C GLN A 105 -7.72 10.94 -6.54
N ALA A 106 -8.21 9.73 -6.24
CA ALA A 106 -7.70 8.94 -5.12
C ALA A 106 -6.22 8.57 -5.31
N VAL A 107 -5.82 8.21 -6.54
CA VAL A 107 -4.41 7.93 -6.88
C VAL A 107 -3.56 9.20 -6.76
N ALA A 108 -4.00 10.30 -7.37
CA ALA A 108 -3.26 11.56 -7.37
C ALA A 108 -3.11 12.15 -5.95
N ARG A 109 -4.05 11.89 -5.05
CA ARG A 109 -3.98 12.30 -3.62
C ARG A 109 -3.14 11.36 -2.76
N ASN A 110 -2.87 10.12 -3.19
CA ASN A 110 -2.13 9.13 -2.40
C ASN A 110 -0.78 8.73 -3.01
N ILE A 111 -0.38 9.32 -4.14
CA ILE A 111 0.96 9.10 -4.70
C ILE A 111 2.04 9.56 -3.72
N GLN A 112 3.08 8.74 -3.61
CA GLN A 112 4.23 8.93 -2.73
C GLN A 112 5.51 8.59 -3.49
N ALA A 113 6.55 9.39 -3.28
CA ALA A 113 7.90 9.04 -3.70
C ALA A 113 8.51 7.99 -2.74
N PRO A 114 9.53 7.23 -3.18
CA PRO A 114 10.39 6.49 -2.27
C PRO A 114 10.84 7.40 -1.12
N PRO A 115 10.66 6.97 0.14
CA PRO A 115 11.07 7.77 1.29
C PRO A 115 12.60 7.91 1.31
N GLY A 116 13.08 9.11 1.63
CA GLY A 116 14.53 9.39 1.70
C GLY A 116 15.24 8.64 2.83
N ASP A 117 14.52 8.29 3.90
CA ASP A 117 15.01 7.45 4.98
C ASP A 117 13.96 6.41 5.44
N ALA A 118 14.42 5.43 6.23
CA ALA A 118 13.55 4.37 6.72
C ALA A 118 12.54 4.82 7.80
N ALA A 119 12.71 6.01 8.39
CA ALA A 119 11.97 6.49 9.56
C ALA A 119 10.92 7.58 9.25
N SER A 120 11.01 8.22 8.10
CA SER A 120 10.11 9.27 7.61
C SER A 120 8.91 8.65 6.93
N GLU A 121 7.73 9.17 7.27
CA GLU A 121 6.52 8.89 6.50
C GLU A 121 6.54 9.79 5.26
N PRO A 122 6.47 9.21 4.04
CA PRO A 122 6.50 10.02 2.84
C PRO A 122 5.20 10.80 2.75
N GLU A 123 5.33 12.09 2.42
CA GLU A 123 4.19 12.94 2.12
C GLU A 123 3.40 12.37 0.93
N ARG A 124 2.10 12.67 0.92
CA ARG A 124 1.14 12.12 -0.05
C ARG A 124 0.59 13.25 -0.90
N GLY A 125 0.29 12.92 -2.15
CA GLY A 125 -0.33 13.84 -3.09
C GLY A 125 0.63 14.24 -4.20
N VAL A 126 0.10 14.46 -5.40
CA VAL A 126 0.89 14.85 -6.58
C VAL A 126 1.58 16.19 -6.39
N ASP A 127 0.98 17.08 -5.59
CA ASP A 127 1.54 18.36 -5.20
C ASP A 127 2.78 18.20 -4.31
N GLU A 128 2.69 17.41 -3.23
CA GLU A 128 3.85 17.12 -2.38
C GLU A 128 4.89 16.25 -3.08
N PHE A 129 4.48 15.34 -3.96
CA PHE A 129 5.37 14.54 -4.79
C PHE A 129 6.23 15.42 -5.71
N LEU A 130 5.62 16.37 -6.43
CA LEU A 130 6.32 17.30 -7.32
C LEU A 130 7.20 18.29 -6.55
N LYS A 131 6.67 18.84 -5.45
CA LYS A 131 7.39 19.76 -4.56
C LYS A 131 8.62 19.09 -3.93
N GLY A 132 8.44 17.88 -3.38
CA GLY A 132 9.51 17.07 -2.83
C GLY A 132 10.58 16.70 -3.87
N HIS A 133 10.17 16.39 -5.10
CA HIS A 133 11.10 16.15 -6.20
C HIS A 133 11.94 17.39 -6.52
N TYR A 134 11.30 18.56 -6.65
CA TYR A 134 11.99 19.82 -6.92
C TYR A 134 13.00 20.17 -5.81
N TYR A 135 12.59 20.13 -4.54
CA TYR A 135 13.52 20.43 -3.43
C TYR A 135 14.62 19.38 -3.26
N GLY A 136 14.33 18.11 -3.54
CA GLY A 136 15.34 17.05 -3.58
C GLY A 136 16.34 17.24 -4.71
N LEU A 137 15.92 17.75 -5.87
CA LEU A 137 16.83 18.15 -6.94
C LEU A 137 17.66 19.38 -6.56
N SER A 138 17.01 20.44 -6.05
CA SER A 138 17.66 21.66 -5.58
C SER A 138 18.77 21.38 -4.54
N SER A 139 18.49 20.51 -3.57
CA SER A 139 19.45 20.11 -2.55
C SER A 139 20.66 19.36 -3.13
N ARG A 140 20.43 18.46 -4.10
CA ARG A 140 21.51 17.72 -4.78
C ARG A 140 22.38 18.63 -5.65
N LEU A 141 21.77 19.56 -6.39
CA LEU A 141 22.48 20.51 -7.23
C LEU A 141 23.30 21.50 -6.38
N SER A 142 22.71 22.02 -5.30
CA SER A 142 23.41 22.93 -4.37
C SER A 142 24.65 22.30 -3.73
N ALA A 143 24.64 20.97 -3.53
CA ALA A 143 25.77 20.24 -3.00
C ALA A 143 26.89 19.99 -4.03
N GLN A 144 26.61 20.16 -5.32
CA GLN A 144 27.54 19.90 -6.43
C GLN A 144 28.03 21.17 -7.12
N ALA A 145 27.21 22.22 -7.16
CA ALA A 145 27.51 23.47 -7.83
C ALA A 145 28.53 24.32 -7.05
N GLU A 146 29.29 25.15 -7.76
CA GLU A 146 30.29 26.02 -7.14
C GLU A 146 29.66 27.24 -6.45
N ASN A 147 28.49 27.67 -6.93
CA ASN A 147 27.76 28.81 -6.39
C ASN A 147 26.23 28.69 -6.59
N ALA A 148 25.50 29.61 -5.94
CA ALA A 148 24.04 29.64 -5.97
C ALA A 148 23.46 30.02 -7.34
N ASP A 149 24.16 30.84 -8.13
CA ASP A 149 23.69 31.28 -9.45
C ASP A 149 23.67 30.13 -10.45
N GLU A 150 24.71 29.28 -10.43
CA GLU A 150 24.77 28.06 -11.22
C GLU A 150 23.63 27.09 -10.85
N THR A 151 23.36 26.92 -9.55
CA THR A 151 22.24 26.11 -9.05
C THR A 151 20.91 26.65 -9.58
N GLY A 152 20.71 27.98 -9.50
CA GLY A 152 19.51 28.65 -10.01
C GLY A 152 19.32 28.42 -11.50
N ALA A 153 20.36 28.60 -12.32
CA ALA A 153 20.31 28.37 -13.76
C ALA A 153 19.97 26.92 -14.12
N MET A 154 20.51 25.93 -13.39
CA MET A 154 20.18 24.52 -13.58
C MET A 154 18.74 24.19 -13.19
N LEU A 155 18.22 24.78 -12.11
CA LEU A 155 16.83 24.63 -11.70
C LEU A 155 15.86 25.26 -12.69
N ASP A 156 16.19 26.45 -13.21
CA ASP A 156 15.41 27.09 -14.26
C ASP A 156 15.39 26.23 -15.54
N ALA A 157 16.55 25.70 -15.93
CA ALA A 157 16.63 24.77 -17.06
C ALA A 157 15.78 23.51 -16.84
N PHE A 158 15.74 22.98 -15.61
CA PHE A 158 14.86 21.87 -15.25
C PHE A 158 13.38 22.24 -15.42
N VAL A 159 12.94 23.37 -14.85
CA VAL A 159 11.55 23.87 -15.01
C VAL A 159 11.19 24.06 -16.48
N GLN A 160 12.10 24.59 -17.29
CA GLN A 160 11.87 24.73 -18.74
C GLN A 160 11.79 23.38 -19.45
N SER A 161 12.54 22.37 -19.00
CA SER A 161 12.51 21.03 -19.58
C SER A 161 11.16 20.32 -19.34
N LEU A 162 10.45 20.65 -18.24
CA LEU A 162 9.09 20.15 -17.97
C LEU A 162 8.07 20.55 -19.07
N GLY A 163 8.31 21.64 -19.80
CA GLY A 163 7.50 22.00 -20.98
C GLY A 163 7.64 21.04 -22.17
N ARG A 164 8.61 20.10 -22.11
CA ARG A 164 8.95 19.17 -23.20
C ARG A 164 8.80 17.68 -22.80
N ILE A 165 8.35 17.39 -21.59
CA ILE A 165 8.16 15.99 -21.14
C ILE A 165 7.19 15.25 -22.04
N LYS A 166 7.42 13.94 -22.21
CA LYS A 166 6.63 13.07 -23.08
C LYS A 166 5.33 12.63 -22.42
N VAL A 167 4.42 13.59 -22.26
CA VAL A 167 3.03 13.34 -21.85
C VAL A 167 2.08 13.58 -23.02
N GLU A 168 0.99 12.81 -23.08
CA GLU A 168 -0.02 12.87 -24.14
C GLU A 168 -0.76 14.22 -24.17
N ASN A 169 -1.08 14.77 -22.99
CA ASN A 169 -1.92 15.94 -22.86
C ASN A 169 -1.12 17.24 -22.62
N PRO A 170 -1.20 18.24 -23.52
CA PRO A 170 -0.55 19.53 -23.32
C PRO A 170 -1.04 20.28 -22.07
N SER A 171 -2.32 20.15 -21.71
CA SER A 171 -2.88 20.78 -20.50
C SER A 171 -2.21 20.24 -19.24
N PHE A 172 -2.01 18.92 -19.17
CA PHE A 172 -1.31 18.28 -18.06
C PHE A 172 0.15 18.72 -17.98
N ARG A 173 0.82 18.81 -19.14
CA ARG A 173 2.19 19.32 -19.23
C ARG A 173 2.33 20.75 -18.71
N ASN A 174 1.44 21.63 -19.17
CA ASN A 174 1.42 23.04 -18.76
C ASN A 174 1.16 23.17 -17.26
N ALA A 175 0.23 22.37 -16.72
CA ALA A 175 -0.07 22.36 -15.30
C ALA A 175 1.15 21.95 -14.47
N VAL A 176 1.85 20.87 -14.84
CA VAL A 176 3.08 20.42 -14.16
C VAL A 176 4.17 21.50 -14.22
N GLN A 177 4.46 22.02 -15.43
CA GLN A 177 5.52 23.01 -15.60
C GLN A 177 5.25 24.27 -14.75
N ARG A 178 4.02 24.79 -14.80
CA ARG A 178 3.65 25.99 -14.04
C ARG A 178 3.57 25.72 -12.55
N PHE A 179 3.12 24.54 -12.13
CA PHE A 179 3.12 24.13 -10.72
C PHE A 179 4.54 24.16 -10.16
N VAL A 180 5.49 23.50 -10.84
CA VAL A 180 6.89 23.48 -10.38
C VAL A 180 7.53 24.87 -10.47
N GLY A 181 7.19 25.67 -11.49
CA GLY A 181 7.61 27.07 -11.56
C GLY A 181 7.08 27.90 -10.38
N ALA A 182 5.85 27.67 -9.94
CA ALA A 182 5.26 28.33 -8.77
C ALA A 182 5.93 27.87 -7.46
N VAL A 183 6.34 26.60 -7.36
CA VAL A 183 7.17 26.11 -6.25
C VAL A 183 8.51 26.85 -6.23
N ALA A 184 9.16 27.01 -7.39
CA ALA A 184 10.44 27.71 -7.50
C ALA A 184 10.37 29.19 -7.12
N SER A 185 9.29 29.89 -7.50
CA SER A 185 9.10 31.32 -7.22
C SER A 185 8.45 31.62 -5.86
N GLY A 186 7.95 30.60 -5.14
CA GLY A 186 7.18 30.78 -3.91
C GLY A 186 5.76 31.32 -4.15
N ASP A 187 5.20 31.18 -5.35
CA ASP A 187 3.82 31.57 -5.68
C ASP A 187 2.83 30.52 -5.16
N GLU A 188 2.43 30.71 -3.91
CA GLU A 188 1.54 29.78 -3.21
C GLU A 188 0.14 29.69 -3.81
N GLN A 189 -0.38 30.78 -4.38
CA GLN A 189 -1.71 30.80 -4.99
C GLN A 189 -1.74 29.93 -6.24
N THR A 190 -0.79 30.14 -7.16
CA THR A 190 -0.68 29.33 -8.38
C THR A 190 -0.38 27.88 -8.05
N ARG A 191 0.49 27.62 -7.04
CA ARG A 191 0.79 26.27 -6.56
C ARG A 191 -0.47 25.56 -6.08
N SER A 192 -1.29 26.21 -5.24
CA SER A 192 -2.52 25.63 -4.71
C SER A 192 -3.53 25.31 -5.83
N SER A 193 -3.83 26.26 -6.71
CA SER A 193 -4.79 26.04 -7.80
C SER A 193 -4.36 24.90 -8.74
N LEU A 194 -3.10 24.92 -9.20
CA LEU A 194 -2.60 23.87 -10.09
C LEU A 194 -2.45 22.52 -9.38
N GLY A 195 -2.14 22.51 -8.09
CA GLY A 195 -2.13 21.31 -7.26
C GLY A 195 -3.51 20.64 -7.24
N SER A 196 -4.57 21.40 -6.97
CA SER A 196 -5.96 20.90 -7.02
C SER A 196 -6.33 20.35 -8.40
N TRP A 197 -5.96 21.05 -9.48
CA TRP A 197 -6.22 20.57 -10.84
C TRP A 197 -5.47 19.27 -11.16
N LEU A 198 -4.20 19.17 -10.77
CA LEU A 198 -3.40 17.95 -10.92
C LEU A 198 -3.98 16.80 -10.09
N GLN A 199 -4.59 17.08 -8.93
CA GLN A 199 -5.34 16.09 -8.16
C GLN A 199 -6.67 15.71 -8.82
N GLY A 200 -7.10 16.39 -9.88
CA GLY A 200 -8.32 16.11 -10.63
C GLY A 200 -9.54 16.91 -10.17
N ASP A 201 -9.35 18.00 -9.43
CA ASP A 201 -10.42 18.93 -9.06
C ASP A 201 -10.66 19.98 -10.16
N GLU A 202 -11.88 20.52 -10.22
CA GLU A 202 -12.24 21.54 -11.20
C GLU A 202 -11.72 22.92 -10.76
N LEU A 203 -11.23 23.71 -11.73
CA LEU A 203 -10.87 25.11 -11.54
C LEU A 203 -11.81 26.03 -12.32
N GLU A 204 -11.84 27.30 -11.92
CA GLU A 204 -12.63 28.28 -12.65
C GLU A 204 -12.10 28.48 -14.08
N ARG A 205 -13.00 28.76 -15.03
CA ARG A 205 -12.64 28.98 -16.45
C ARG A 205 -11.67 30.13 -16.68
N GLY A 206 -11.60 31.10 -15.75
CA GLY A 206 -10.63 32.18 -15.79
C GLY A 206 -9.22 31.69 -15.49
N GLU A 207 -9.07 30.90 -14.43
CA GLU A 207 -7.81 30.28 -14.00
C GLU A 207 -7.28 29.28 -15.05
N LEU A 208 -8.13 28.40 -15.57
CA LEU A 208 -7.72 27.45 -16.62
C LEU A 208 -7.09 28.18 -17.82
N ARG A 209 -7.72 29.28 -18.26
CA ARG A 209 -7.23 30.09 -19.36
C ARG A 209 -5.90 30.80 -19.04
N SER A 210 -5.72 31.34 -17.84
CA SER A 210 -4.46 31.99 -17.46
C SER A 210 -3.30 30.98 -17.37
N PHE A 211 -3.59 29.72 -17.07
CA PHE A 211 -2.62 28.62 -17.04
C PHE A 211 -2.39 27.93 -18.39
N GLY A 212 -3.15 28.27 -19.44
CA GLY A 212 -3.07 27.58 -20.73
C GLY A 212 -3.56 26.13 -20.67
N ILE A 213 -4.54 25.88 -19.80
CA ILE A 213 -5.22 24.60 -19.62
C ILE A 213 -6.58 24.71 -20.32
N ILE A 214 -6.87 23.77 -21.21
CA ILE A 214 -8.06 23.84 -22.10
C ILE A 214 -9.17 22.90 -21.60
N GLU A 215 -8.78 21.82 -20.94
CA GLU A 215 -9.71 20.77 -20.49
C GLU A 215 -9.78 20.67 -18.97
N ALA A 216 -11.00 20.50 -18.46
CA ALA A 216 -11.24 20.19 -17.06
C ALA A 216 -11.18 18.66 -16.83
N PRO A 217 -10.81 18.20 -15.62
CA PRO A 217 -10.90 16.80 -15.25
C PRO A 217 -12.35 16.28 -15.35
N HIS A 218 -12.54 15.12 -15.98
CA HIS A 218 -13.84 14.50 -16.18
C HIS A 218 -13.71 12.97 -16.27
N GLN A 219 -14.81 12.23 -16.10
CA GLN A 219 -14.80 10.76 -16.18
C GLN A 219 -14.23 10.23 -17.51
N HIS A 220 -14.50 10.90 -18.63
CA HIS A 220 -14.08 10.47 -19.97
C HIS A 220 -12.57 10.68 -20.23
N ASN A 221 -11.88 11.54 -19.48
CA ASN A 221 -10.44 11.79 -19.65
C ASN A 221 -9.61 11.29 -18.46
N ALA A 222 -10.25 10.68 -17.44
CA ALA A 222 -9.58 10.22 -16.23
C ALA A 222 -8.46 9.19 -16.51
N PHE A 223 -8.68 8.21 -17.39
CA PHE A 223 -7.63 7.26 -17.78
C PHE A 223 -6.46 7.95 -18.50
N ARG A 224 -6.75 8.96 -19.32
CA ARG A 224 -5.70 9.78 -19.94
C ARG A 224 -4.94 10.57 -18.89
N MET A 225 -5.61 11.13 -17.87
CA MET A 225 -4.92 11.78 -16.75
C MET A 225 -4.02 10.80 -15.99
N LEU A 226 -4.51 9.60 -15.70
CA LEU A 226 -3.72 8.54 -15.05
C LEU A 226 -2.50 8.14 -15.89
N ARG A 227 -2.67 7.99 -17.20
CA ARG A 227 -1.56 7.76 -18.15
C ARG A 227 -0.52 8.87 -18.10
N ASN A 228 -0.96 10.13 -18.14
CA ASN A 228 -0.04 11.28 -18.03
C ASN A 228 0.70 11.29 -16.69
N LEU A 229 0.07 10.86 -15.60
CA LEU A 229 0.72 10.70 -14.29
C LEU A 229 1.80 9.59 -14.33
N CYS A 230 1.52 8.43 -14.92
CA CYS A 230 2.51 7.36 -15.11
C CYS A 230 3.71 7.84 -15.95
N GLN A 231 3.44 8.56 -17.04
CA GLN A 231 4.47 9.16 -17.90
C GLN A 231 5.31 10.20 -17.13
N LEU A 232 4.66 11.11 -16.39
CA LEU A 232 5.33 12.10 -15.56
C LEU A 232 6.28 11.46 -14.54
N VAL A 233 5.81 10.44 -13.81
CA VAL A 233 6.64 9.72 -12.83
C VAL A 233 7.93 9.19 -13.47
N ARG A 234 7.83 8.63 -14.69
CA ARG A 234 9.01 8.14 -15.42
C ARG A 234 9.90 9.28 -15.93
N GLU A 235 9.32 10.35 -16.47
CA GLU A 235 10.06 11.52 -16.95
C GLU A 235 10.80 12.25 -15.81
N LEU A 236 10.33 12.13 -14.56
CA LEU A 236 11.03 12.60 -13.36
C LEU A 236 12.13 11.63 -12.87
N GLY A 237 12.37 10.52 -13.58
CA GLY A 237 13.46 9.58 -13.30
C GLY A 237 13.11 8.44 -12.34
N TYR A 238 11.86 8.28 -11.94
CA TYR A 238 11.41 7.09 -11.21
C TYR A 238 11.20 5.91 -12.17
N GLN A 239 11.31 4.67 -11.67
CA GLN A 239 11.19 3.48 -12.53
C GLN A 239 9.75 3.24 -13.03
N GLY A 240 8.76 3.78 -12.34
CA GLY A 240 7.35 3.59 -12.65
C GLY A 240 6.46 3.87 -11.43
N LEU A 241 5.20 3.44 -11.51
CA LEU A 241 4.18 3.69 -10.49
C LEU A 241 3.45 2.40 -10.10
N ILE A 242 3.55 2.02 -8.82
CA ILE A 242 2.80 0.87 -8.28
C ILE A 242 1.52 1.37 -7.61
N LEU A 243 0.38 0.90 -8.10
CA LEU A 243 -0.96 1.33 -7.69
C LEU A 243 -1.61 0.21 -6.88
N LEU A 244 -1.79 0.45 -5.59
CA LEU A 244 -2.25 -0.52 -4.60
C LEU A 244 -3.65 -0.13 -4.14
N PHE A 245 -4.66 -0.90 -4.54
CA PHE A 245 -6.06 -0.68 -4.17
C PHE A 245 -6.52 -1.74 -3.17
N ASP A 246 -6.74 -1.34 -1.92
CA ASP A 246 -7.15 -2.22 -0.83
C ASP A 246 -8.62 -1.97 -0.42
N GLU A 247 -9.27 -2.97 0.18
CA GLU A 247 -10.60 -2.87 0.83
C GLU A 247 -11.85 -2.67 -0.05
N GLY A 248 -11.92 -3.25 -1.24
CA GLY A 248 -13.12 -3.14 -2.09
C GLY A 248 -14.40 -3.88 -1.68
N GLN A 249 -14.36 -4.80 -0.70
CA GLN A 249 -15.15 -6.03 -0.91
C GLN A 249 -16.33 -6.31 0.00
N ARG A 250 -16.39 -5.71 1.19
CA ARG A 250 -17.72 -5.58 1.81
C ARG A 250 -18.64 -4.81 0.89
N MET A 251 -18.11 -3.92 0.06
CA MET A 251 -18.91 -3.04 -0.77
C MET A 251 -19.32 -3.68 -2.08
N VAL A 252 -18.44 -4.33 -2.85
CA VAL A 252 -18.84 -4.87 -4.17
C VAL A 252 -19.91 -5.95 -4.06
N SER A 253 -19.80 -6.94 -3.15
CA SER A 253 -20.85 -7.95 -3.00
C SER A 253 -22.16 -7.37 -2.41
N MET A 254 -22.10 -6.27 -1.67
CA MET A 254 -23.27 -5.55 -1.13
C MET A 254 -23.76 -4.40 -2.03
N MET A 255 -23.10 -4.13 -3.15
CA MET A 255 -23.47 -3.07 -4.10
C MET A 255 -24.69 -3.48 -4.92
N SER A 256 -25.38 -2.49 -5.45
CA SER A 256 -26.42 -2.74 -6.46
C SER A 256 -25.83 -3.48 -7.66
N ALA A 257 -26.63 -4.30 -8.35
CA ALA A 257 -26.19 -4.99 -9.57
C ALA A 257 -25.66 -4.01 -10.65
N ARG A 258 -26.20 -2.79 -10.68
CA ARG A 258 -25.73 -1.71 -11.56
C ARG A 258 -24.32 -1.26 -11.19
N SER A 259 -24.06 -1.00 -9.91
CA SER A 259 -22.75 -0.56 -9.44
C SER A 259 -21.71 -1.69 -9.54
N GLN A 260 -22.10 -2.95 -9.31
CA GLN A 260 -21.25 -4.12 -9.59
C GLN A 260 -20.85 -4.19 -11.06
N LYS A 261 -21.80 -3.92 -11.97
CA LYS A 261 -21.53 -3.90 -13.41
C LYS A 261 -20.47 -2.86 -13.77
N TYR A 262 -20.64 -1.62 -13.33
CA TYR A 262 -19.65 -0.57 -13.60
C TYR A 262 -18.30 -0.85 -12.95
N ALA A 263 -18.27 -1.43 -11.75
CA ALA A 263 -17.02 -1.84 -11.12
C ALA A 263 -16.26 -2.87 -11.96
N CYS A 264 -16.96 -3.87 -12.48
CA CYS A 264 -16.39 -4.88 -13.37
C CYS A 264 -15.97 -4.29 -14.73
N GLU A 265 -16.73 -3.34 -15.28
CA GLU A 265 -16.37 -2.62 -16.51
C GLU A 265 -15.12 -1.76 -16.33
N ASN A 266 -14.99 -1.05 -15.21
CA ASN A 266 -13.80 -0.26 -14.91
C ASN A 266 -12.58 -1.14 -14.65
N LEU A 267 -12.74 -2.26 -13.95
CA LEU A 267 -11.66 -3.24 -13.78
C LEU A 267 -11.22 -3.82 -15.14
N LEU A 268 -12.18 -4.14 -16.01
CA LEU A 268 -11.89 -4.59 -17.37
C LEU A 268 -11.14 -3.50 -18.18
N SER A 269 -11.53 -2.23 -18.04
CA SER A 269 -10.82 -1.10 -18.66
C SER A 269 -9.37 -1.06 -18.19
N VAL A 270 -9.12 -1.16 -16.88
CA VAL A 270 -7.76 -1.20 -16.32
C VAL A 270 -6.95 -2.36 -16.92
N VAL A 271 -7.53 -3.56 -16.98
CA VAL A 271 -6.85 -4.74 -17.54
C VAL A 271 -6.52 -4.54 -19.02
N ASN A 272 -7.46 -4.00 -19.81
CA ASN A 272 -7.22 -3.72 -21.23
C ASN A 272 -6.14 -2.65 -21.40
N HIS A 273 -6.21 -1.51 -20.70
CA HIS A 273 -5.18 -0.47 -20.76
C HIS A 273 -3.79 -0.98 -20.36
N CYS A 274 -3.70 -1.91 -19.40
CA CYS A 274 -2.44 -2.56 -19.07
C CYS A 274 -1.95 -3.49 -20.19
N GLY A 275 -2.87 -4.27 -20.80
CA GLY A 275 -2.56 -5.19 -21.89
C GLY A 275 -2.20 -4.48 -23.20
N ASP A 276 -2.73 -3.28 -23.43
CA ASP A 276 -2.45 -2.43 -24.60
C ASP A 276 -1.21 -1.54 -24.37
N GLU A 277 -0.50 -1.72 -23.25
CA GLU A 277 0.72 -0.98 -22.86
C GLU A 277 0.54 0.54 -22.79
N GLU A 278 -0.68 0.97 -22.45
CA GLU A 278 -1.07 2.37 -22.42
C GLU A 278 -0.76 3.06 -21.07
N LEU A 279 -0.19 2.35 -20.10
CA LEU A 279 0.06 2.86 -18.74
C LEU A 279 1.53 2.60 -18.36
N PRO A 280 2.50 3.28 -18.98
CA PRO A 280 3.89 2.86 -19.00
C PRO A 280 4.51 2.77 -17.60
N GLY A 281 5.12 1.62 -17.29
CA GLY A 281 5.75 1.35 -16.00
C GLY A 281 4.77 1.23 -14.82
N ALA A 282 3.48 0.99 -15.09
CA ALA A 282 2.46 0.85 -14.05
C ALA A 282 2.20 -0.61 -13.67
N LEU A 283 2.05 -0.86 -12.37
CA LEU A 283 1.50 -2.12 -11.86
C LEU A 283 0.27 -1.84 -11.01
N PHE A 284 -0.88 -2.32 -11.45
CA PHE A 284 -2.13 -2.27 -10.70
C PHE A 284 -2.26 -3.52 -9.85
N VAL A 285 -2.53 -3.35 -8.56
CA VAL A 285 -2.77 -4.44 -7.63
C VAL A 285 -4.04 -4.16 -6.86
N TYR A 286 -5.06 -4.97 -7.10
CA TYR A 286 -6.32 -4.90 -6.36
C TYR A 286 -6.43 -6.06 -5.38
N SER A 287 -6.86 -5.76 -4.15
CA SER A 287 -7.16 -6.80 -3.18
C SER A 287 -8.61 -7.28 -3.32
N VAL A 288 -8.78 -8.60 -3.45
CA VAL A 288 -10.08 -9.26 -3.58
C VAL A 288 -10.23 -10.50 -2.68
N THR A 289 -11.44 -11.06 -2.63
CA THR A 289 -11.94 -12.16 -1.80
C THR A 289 -12.32 -13.23 -2.79
N PRO A 290 -12.27 -14.50 -2.36
CA PRO A 290 -12.77 -15.60 -3.18
C PRO A 290 -14.20 -15.35 -3.70
N ASP A 291 -15.11 -14.86 -2.85
CA ASP A 291 -16.50 -14.56 -3.24
C ASP A 291 -16.65 -13.61 -4.43
N PHE A 292 -15.78 -12.61 -4.57
CA PHE A 292 -15.84 -11.73 -5.74
C PHE A 292 -15.54 -12.49 -7.04
N LEU A 293 -14.56 -13.40 -7.00
CA LEU A 293 -14.16 -14.20 -8.15
C LEU A 293 -15.14 -15.35 -8.45
N GLU A 294 -15.82 -15.87 -7.44
CA GLU A 294 -16.75 -17.00 -7.57
C GLU A 294 -18.19 -16.55 -7.87
N SER A 295 -18.64 -15.44 -7.28
CA SER A 295 -20.04 -15.00 -7.32
C SER A 295 -20.28 -13.81 -8.27
N VAL A 296 -19.30 -12.90 -8.40
CA VAL A 296 -19.46 -11.64 -9.15
C VAL A 296 -18.83 -11.74 -10.54
N VAL A 297 -17.54 -12.01 -10.64
CA VAL A 297 -16.79 -12.06 -11.92
C VAL A 297 -17.43 -12.98 -12.97
N PRO A 298 -17.94 -14.19 -12.65
CA PRO A 298 -18.50 -15.09 -13.67
C PRO A 298 -19.76 -14.54 -14.35
N ARG A 299 -20.43 -13.54 -13.75
CA ARG A 299 -21.57 -12.84 -14.35
C ARG A 299 -21.15 -11.86 -15.46
N TYR A 300 -19.86 -11.55 -15.56
CA TYR A 300 -19.28 -10.59 -16.51
C TYR A 300 -18.24 -11.27 -17.39
N ALA A 301 -18.69 -11.93 -18.45
CA ALA A 301 -17.89 -12.82 -19.28
C ALA A 301 -16.56 -12.23 -19.78
N ALA A 302 -16.56 -10.96 -20.23
CA ALA A 302 -15.35 -10.33 -20.74
C ALA A 302 -14.27 -10.14 -19.67
N LEU A 303 -14.65 -9.74 -18.45
CA LEU A 303 -13.74 -9.65 -17.33
C LEU A 303 -13.29 -11.05 -16.89
N HIS A 304 -14.21 -12.01 -16.83
CA HIS A 304 -13.89 -13.38 -16.46
C HIS A 304 -12.80 -13.96 -17.35
N GLN A 305 -12.93 -13.84 -18.68
CA GLN A 305 -11.92 -14.30 -19.65
C GLN A 305 -10.54 -13.66 -19.45
N ARG A 306 -10.48 -12.39 -19.03
CA ARG A 306 -9.22 -11.69 -18.76
C ARG A 306 -8.56 -12.12 -17.46
N LEU A 307 -9.35 -12.56 -16.48
CA LEU A 307 -8.87 -12.98 -15.15
C LEU A 307 -8.64 -14.49 -15.04
N GLU A 308 -9.17 -15.26 -15.99
CA GLU A 308 -8.98 -16.70 -16.08
C GLU A 308 -7.51 -17.01 -16.41
N ALA A 309 -6.94 -17.94 -15.65
CA ALA A 309 -5.58 -18.43 -15.86
C ALA A 309 -5.50 -19.91 -15.47
N PRO A 310 -4.66 -20.69 -16.16
CA PRO A 310 -4.55 -22.14 -15.91
C PRO A 310 -4.02 -22.46 -14.51
N THR A 311 -3.20 -21.56 -13.94
CA THR A 311 -2.67 -21.66 -12.58
C THR A 311 -2.59 -20.27 -11.94
N VAL A 312 -2.50 -20.22 -10.62
CA VAL A 312 -2.26 -18.97 -9.89
C VAL A 312 -0.84 -18.46 -10.09
N PHE A 313 -0.62 -17.21 -9.69
CA PHE A 313 0.66 -16.53 -9.75
C PHE A 313 1.68 -17.26 -8.88
N SER A 314 2.81 -17.60 -9.50
CA SER A 314 3.92 -18.28 -8.85
C SER A 314 5.18 -18.07 -9.68
N GLU A 315 6.32 -18.54 -9.18
CA GLU A 315 7.56 -18.56 -9.95
C GLU A 315 7.42 -19.30 -11.29
N ARG A 316 6.57 -20.34 -11.34
CA ARG A 316 6.32 -21.12 -12.57
C ARG A 316 5.34 -20.45 -13.53
N ASN A 317 4.48 -19.56 -13.02
CA ASN A 317 3.54 -18.79 -13.82
C ASN A 317 3.46 -17.37 -13.27
N PRO A 318 4.45 -16.52 -13.57
CA PRO A 318 4.43 -15.12 -13.13
C PRO A 318 3.37 -14.29 -13.87
N PHE A 319 2.84 -14.80 -14.99
CA PHE A 319 1.90 -14.06 -15.83
C PHE A 319 0.48 -14.07 -15.28
N SER A 320 0.12 -15.05 -14.45
CA SER A 320 -1.22 -15.16 -13.88
C SER A 320 -1.64 -13.85 -13.21
N PRO A 321 -2.84 -13.32 -13.50
CA PRO A 321 -3.33 -12.12 -12.86
C PRO A 321 -3.71 -12.38 -11.39
N ARG A 322 -3.79 -13.62 -10.93
CA ARG A 322 -4.30 -13.96 -9.58
C ARG A 322 -3.16 -14.39 -8.65
N ILE A 323 -2.89 -13.60 -7.62
CA ILE A 323 -2.02 -13.92 -6.50
C ILE A 323 -2.90 -14.46 -5.37
N ASP A 324 -2.81 -15.76 -5.09
CA ASP A 324 -3.60 -16.38 -4.03
C ASP A 324 -2.84 -16.42 -2.70
N LEU A 325 -3.45 -15.88 -1.64
CA LEU A 325 -2.88 -15.84 -0.29
C LEU A 325 -3.14 -17.09 0.54
N ASP A 326 -3.86 -18.07 -0.01
CA ASP A 326 -3.97 -19.40 0.58
C ASP A 326 -2.82 -20.31 0.11
N GLU A 327 -2.12 -19.95 -0.98
CA GLU A 327 -0.93 -20.65 -1.50
C GLU A 327 0.39 -20.00 -1.04
N LEU A 328 0.57 -19.86 0.29
CA LEU A 328 1.79 -19.32 0.88
C LEU A 328 2.92 -20.36 1.02
N ASP A 329 4.14 -19.87 1.22
CA ASP A 329 5.35 -20.67 1.44
C ASP A 329 5.29 -21.51 2.72
N LEU A 330 4.52 -21.06 3.71
CA LEU A 330 4.37 -21.70 5.01
C LEU A 330 2.91 -22.00 5.30
N PRO A 331 2.57 -23.23 5.74
CA PRO A 331 1.21 -23.59 6.08
C PRO A 331 0.78 -23.00 7.44
N GLY A 332 -0.52 -22.76 7.59
CA GLY A 332 -1.26 -22.47 8.83
C GLY A 332 -0.44 -22.16 10.09
N GLU A 333 -0.23 -23.18 10.93
CA GLU A 333 0.45 -23.06 12.23
C GLU A 333 1.92 -22.63 12.09
N GLU A 334 2.67 -23.18 11.13
CA GLU A 334 4.08 -22.82 10.89
C GLU A 334 4.25 -21.35 10.54
N LEU A 335 3.33 -20.79 9.75
CA LEU A 335 3.28 -19.37 9.43
C LEU A 335 3.11 -18.52 10.70
N LEU A 336 2.21 -18.91 11.60
CA LEU A 336 1.96 -18.18 12.86
C LEU A 336 3.17 -18.27 13.79
N VAL A 337 3.80 -19.44 13.91
CA VAL A 337 5.02 -19.61 14.71
C VAL A 337 6.13 -18.72 14.18
N ALA A 338 6.43 -18.78 12.88
CA ALA A 338 7.47 -17.96 12.27
C ALA A 338 7.19 -16.45 12.42
N MET A 339 5.92 -16.04 12.33
CA MET A 339 5.51 -14.66 12.59
C MET A 339 5.72 -14.27 14.05
N GLY A 340 5.34 -15.16 14.99
CA GLY A 340 5.48 -14.94 16.42
C GLY A 340 6.93 -14.77 16.85
N GLU A 341 7.85 -15.56 16.29
CA GLU A 341 9.28 -15.41 16.54
C GLU A 341 9.82 -14.04 16.13
N LYS A 342 9.38 -13.54 14.97
CA LYS A 342 9.79 -12.20 14.52
C LYS A 342 9.14 -11.10 15.34
N ILE A 343 7.87 -11.25 15.73
CA ILE A 343 7.18 -10.29 16.61
C ILE A 343 7.87 -10.23 17.97
N LEU A 344 8.29 -11.37 18.54
CA LEU A 344 9.06 -11.42 19.78
C LEU A 344 10.34 -10.59 19.65
N ALA A 345 11.11 -10.79 18.57
CA ALA A 345 12.33 -10.02 18.35
C ALA A 345 12.07 -8.50 18.23
N VAL A 346 10.95 -8.09 17.60
CA VAL A 346 10.53 -6.67 17.56
C VAL A 346 10.11 -6.18 18.95
N PHE A 347 9.42 -7.02 19.72
CA PHE A 347 8.92 -6.70 21.05
C PHE A 347 10.06 -6.49 22.06
N GLU A 348 11.13 -7.30 21.97
CA GLU A 348 12.35 -7.14 22.78
C GLU A 348 13.00 -5.77 22.54
N VAL A 349 13.04 -5.31 21.29
CA VAL A 349 13.54 -3.97 20.93
C VAL A 349 12.64 -2.88 21.50
N TYR A 350 11.31 -3.07 21.41
CA TYR A 350 10.33 -2.13 21.99
C TYR A 350 10.53 -1.97 23.50
N LYS A 351 10.67 -3.09 24.24
CA LYS A 351 10.87 -3.08 25.70
C LYS A 351 12.29 -2.75 26.13
N GLY A 352 13.28 -2.94 25.26
CA GLY A 352 14.69 -2.78 25.60
C GLY A 352 15.21 -3.86 26.55
N ARG A 353 14.60 -5.06 26.52
CA ARG A 353 15.03 -6.23 27.31
C ARG A 353 14.76 -7.51 26.53
N SER A 354 15.51 -8.57 26.82
CA SER A 354 15.28 -9.91 26.29
C SER A 354 14.29 -10.71 27.15
N PHE A 355 13.66 -11.71 26.54
CA PHE A 355 12.78 -12.67 27.22
C PHE A 355 13.39 -14.08 27.16
N ASP A 356 12.93 -14.99 28.03
CA ASP A 356 13.34 -16.40 27.99
C ASP A 356 12.89 -17.05 26.69
N ARG A 357 13.85 -17.31 25.81
CA ARG A 357 13.57 -17.81 24.46
C ARG A 357 12.90 -19.18 24.47
N GLY A 358 13.25 -20.07 25.40
CA GLY A 358 12.67 -21.41 25.46
C GLY A 358 11.19 -21.33 25.82
N LEU A 359 10.86 -20.55 26.85
CA LEU A 359 9.51 -20.30 27.30
C LEU A 359 8.68 -19.58 26.23
N GLN A 360 9.21 -18.52 25.62
CA GLN A 360 8.45 -17.75 24.63
C GLN A 360 8.21 -18.54 23.34
N LEU A 361 9.15 -19.38 22.90
CA LEU A 361 8.90 -20.28 21.76
C LEU A 361 7.80 -21.30 22.07
N ALA A 362 7.78 -21.85 23.30
CA ALA A 362 6.70 -22.74 23.74
C ALA A 362 5.35 -22.01 23.77
N ASN A 363 5.31 -20.77 24.28
CA ASN A 363 4.13 -19.92 24.30
C ASN A 363 3.62 -19.59 22.88
N ILE A 364 4.52 -19.21 21.99
CA ILE A 364 4.23 -18.93 20.58
C ILE A 364 3.62 -20.16 19.91
N GLY A 365 4.22 -21.35 20.09
CA GLY A 365 3.70 -22.60 19.55
C GLY A 365 2.31 -22.94 20.09
N ALA A 366 2.11 -22.81 21.40
CA ALA A 366 0.81 -23.06 22.03
C ALA A 366 -0.29 -22.11 21.51
N LEU A 367 0.01 -20.82 21.40
CA LEU A 367 -0.91 -19.82 20.85
C LEU A 367 -1.19 -20.06 19.36
N ALA A 368 -0.17 -20.37 18.57
CA ALA A 368 -0.28 -20.62 17.13
C ALA A 368 -1.21 -21.81 16.86
N ARG A 369 -0.96 -22.96 17.50
CA ARG A 369 -1.80 -24.15 17.40
C ARG A 369 -3.24 -23.85 17.75
N ARG A 370 -3.45 -23.19 18.89
CA ARG A 370 -4.79 -22.88 19.37
C ARG A 370 -5.55 -21.93 18.44
N CYS A 371 -4.89 -20.87 17.95
CA CYS A 371 -5.48 -19.97 16.97
C CYS A 371 -5.87 -20.70 15.69
N TYR A 372 -5.02 -21.61 15.23
CA TYR A 372 -5.25 -22.41 14.04
C TYR A 372 -6.43 -23.38 14.21
N GLU A 373 -6.50 -24.10 15.33
CA GLU A 373 -7.54 -25.09 15.62
C GLU A 373 -8.92 -24.47 15.94
N GLN A 374 -8.97 -23.35 16.68
CA GLN A 374 -10.23 -22.81 17.21
C GLN A 374 -10.90 -21.77 16.32
N THR A 375 -10.21 -21.24 15.30
CA THR A 375 -10.80 -20.21 14.42
C THR A 375 -11.19 -20.84 13.10
N LEU A 376 -12.49 -20.92 12.81
CA LEU A 376 -13.05 -21.45 11.55
C LEU A 376 -12.81 -20.50 10.35
N SER A 377 -11.55 -20.22 10.01
CA SER A 377 -11.05 -19.81 8.68
C SER A 377 -10.82 -18.34 8.31
N VAL A 378 -11.02 -17.33 9.16
CA VAL A 378 -10.91 -15.93 8.65
C VAL A 378 -9.95 -15.03 9.43
N ASN A 379 -9.98 -14.99 10.77
CA ASN A 379 -9.20 -14.01 11.54
C ASN A 379 -7.98 -14.56 12.30
N GLN A 380 -7.54 -15.79 12.00
CA GLN A 380 -6.47 -16.50 12.74
C GLN A 380 -5.22 -15.65 12.95
N ARG A 381 -4.69 -15.04 11.88
CA ARG A 381 -3.47 -14.22 11.94
C ARG A 381 -3.63 -12.99 12.83
N ARG A 382 -4.77 -12.29 12.70
CA ARG A 382 -5.07 -11.09 13.49
C ARG A 382 -5.24 -11.42 14.97
N VAL A 383 -6.01 -12.47 15.27
CA VAL A 383 -6.24 -12.93 16.64
C VAL A 383 -4.91 -13.35 17.28
N PHE A 384 -4.13 -14.18 16.59
CA PHE A 384 -2.81 -14.62 17.05
C PHE A 384 -1.90 -13.45 17.41
N VAL A 385 -1.74 -12.48 16.49
CA VAL A 385 -0.89 -11.30 16.71
C VAL A 385 -1.33 -10.52 17.94
N LYS A 386 -2.63 -10.24 18.07
CA LYS A 386 -3.16 -9.50 19.22
C LYS A 386 -2.92 -10.24 20.53
N THR A 387 -3.20 -11.54 20.55
CA THR A 387 -3.03 -12.38 21.73
C THR A 387 -1.57 -12.46 22.15
N LEU A 388 -0.66 -12.66 21.20
CA LEU A 388 0.77 -12.72 21.48
C LEU A 388 1.29 -11.40 22.05
N VAL A 389 0.97 -10.27 21.42
CA VAL A 389 1.41 -8.94 21.89
C VAL A 389 0.84 -8.62 23.28
N ALA A 390 -0.43 -8.93 23.52
CA ALA A 390 -1.06 -8.75 24.83
C ALA A 390 -0.38 -9.61 25.91
N HIS A 391 -0.10 -10.88 25.60
CA HIS A 391 0.56 -11.78 26.53
C HIS A 391 1.99 -11.34 26.87
N LEU A 392 2.78 -10.94 25.86
CA LEU A 392 4.13 -10.39 26.07
C LEU A 392 4.10 -9.09 26.89
N MET A 393 3.06 -8.26 26.70
CA MET A 393 2.85 -7.05 27.49
C MET A 393 2.55 -7.38 28.95
N GLN A 394 1.68 -8.34 29.22
CA GLN A 394 1.37 -8.81 30.57
C GLN A 394 2.63 -9.33 31.28
N GLN A 395 3.39 -10.20 30.63
CA GLN A 395 4.66 -10.71 31.15
C GLN A 395 5.73 -9.62 31.36
N SER A 396 5.57 -8.47 30.70
CA SER A 396 6.45 -7.33 30.95
C SER A 396 6.25 -6.68 32.32
N VAL A 397 5.08 -6.89 32.93
CA VAL A 397 4.70 -6.41 34.26
C VAL A 397 4.78 -7.54 35.29
N ASP A 398 4.15 -8.69 35.00
CA ASP A 398 3.91 -9.76 35.96
C ASP A 398 5.05 -10.80 36.04
N GLY A 399 6.00 -10.73 35.12
CA GLY A 399 7.04 -11.74 34.93
C GLY A 399 6.66 -12.81 33.91
N GLU A 400 7.67 -13.50 33.39
CA GLU A 400 7.47 -14.49 32.33
C GLU A 400 6.80 -15.76 32.87
N SER A 401 5.79 -16.25 32.15
CA SER A 401 4.98 -17.41 32.53
C SER A 401 4.50 -18.19 31.32
N PRO A 402 4.18 -19.48 31.44
CA PRO A 402 3.52 -20.22 30.37
C PRO A 402 2.16 -19.64 30.05
N VAL A 403 1.74 -19.70 28.78
CA VAL A 403 0.36 -19.37 28.38
C VAL A 403 -0.61 -20.23 29.19
N PRO A 404 -1.63 -19.64 29.85
CA PRO A 404 -2.53 -20.41 30.70
C PRO A 404 -3.32 -21.44 29.88
N SER A 405 -3.69 -22.56 30.50
CA SER A 405 -4.63 -23.51 29.91
C SER A 405 -6.02 -22.87 29.87
N TRP A 406 -6.40 -22.30 28.74
CA TRP A 406 -7.75 -21.77 28.57
C TRP A 406 -8.71 -22.88 28.17
N ASP A 407 -9.79 -23.10 28.92
CA ASP A 407 -10.84 -24.04 28.52
C ASP A 407 -11.85 -23.41 27.53
N ALA A 408 -11.88 -22.07 27.44
CA ALA A 408 -12.80 -21.29 26.60
C ALA A 408 -12.16 -20.80 25.28
N PRO A 409 -12.92 -20.44 24.23
CA PRO A 409 -12.37 -19.87 22.99
C PRO A 409 -11.42 -18.69 23.24
N ILE A 410 -10.38 -18.53 22.40
CA ILE A 410 -9.37 -17.47 22.55
C ILE A 410 -10.00 -16.07 22.63
N GLU A 411 -11.04 -15.79 21.84
CA GLU A 411 -11.73 -14.50 21.85
C GLU A 411 -12.37 -14.19 23.22
N THR A 412 -12.92 -15.20 23.88
CA THR A 412 -13.46 -15.10 25.24
C THR A 412 -12.36 -15.01 26.29
N SER A 413 -11.21 -15.65 26.04
CA SER A 413 -10.06 -15.64 26.93
C SER A 413 -9.30 -14.31 26.89
N LEU A 414 -9.29 -13.63 25.74
CA LEU A 414 -8.81 -12.24 25.59
C LEU A 414 -9.64 -11.27 26.43
N LEU A 415 -10.96 -11.46 26.50
CA LEU A 415 -11.84 -10.70 27.39
C LEU A 415 -11.58 -11.02 28.87
N ALA A 416 -11.26 -12.28 29.19
CA ALA A 416 -10.90 -12.68 30.55
C ALA A 416 -9.58 -12.04 31.01
N LEU A 417 -8.57 -11.96 30.13
CA LEU A 417 -7.31 -11.25 30.39
C LEU A 417 -7.54 -9.75 30.64
N SER A 418 -8.49 -9.12 29.94
CA SER A 418 -8.87 -7.72 30.20
C SER A 418 -9.70 -7.51 31.48
N ARG A 419 -10.37 -8.56 31.97
CA ARG A 419 -11.20 -8.50 33.20
C ARG A 419 -10.41 -8.80 34.46
N SER A 420 -9.35 -9.61 34.38
CA SER A 420 -8.44 -9.82 35.52
C SER A 420 -7.73 -8.52 35.94
N GLU A 421 -7.53 -7.57 35.03
CA GLU A 421 -7.02 -6.23 35.37
C GLU A 421 -8.04 -5.43 36.21
N THR A 422 -9.34 -5.55 35.93
CA THR A 422 -10.39 -4.81 36.67
C THR A 422 -10.65 -5.40 38.06
N GLU A 423 -10.50 -6.71 38.23
CA GLU A 423 -10.67 -7.38 39.52
C GLU A 423 -9.41 -7.30 40.40
N ALA A 424 -8.21 -7.22 39.81
CA ALA A 424 -6.97 -6.99 40.55
C ALA A 424 -6.86 -5.56 41.11
N GLU A 425 -7.38 -4.55 40.41
CA GLU A 425 -7.49 -3.17 40.93
C GLU A 425 -8.56 -3.02 42.03
N ALA A 426 -9.61 -3.85 42.00
CA ALA A 426 -10.68 -3.84 43.02
C ALA A 426 -10.35 -4.65 44.28
N GLY A 427 -9.32 -5.50 44.26
CA GLY A 427 -8.90 -6.35 45.37
C GLY A 427 -7.81 -5.77 46.28
N GLY A 428 -7.34 -4.56 46.01
CA GLY A 428 -6.22 -3.91 46.70
C GLY A 428 -6.59 -2.99 47.87
N GLU A 429 -7.87 -2.89 48.24
CA GLU A 429 -8.32 -2.17 49.44
C GLU A 429 -8.98 -3.15 50.42
N TYR A 430 -8.20 -3.74 51.33
CA TYR A 430 -8.66 -4.15 52.67
C TYR A 430 -7.51 -4.10 53.68
#